data_AF-A0A497Q834-F1
#
_entry.id   AF-A0A497Q834-F1
#
_cell.length_a   1.000
_cell.length_b   1.000
_cell.length_c   1.000
_cell.angle_alpha   90.00
_cell.angle_beta   90.00
_cell.angle_gamma   90.00
#
_symmetry.space_group_name_H-M   'P 1'
#
loop_
_entity.id
_entity.type
_entity.pdbx_description
1 polymer ?
#
loop_
_entity_poly.entity_id
_entity_poly.type
_entity_poly.pdbx_seq_one_letter_code
_entity_poly.pdbx_strand_id
1 'polypeptide(L)'
;MKTQRRQQVMSRATVAVYHLNGCERCAWHTLAIDDWDELELIHHCLRDGRSADIKADIIILTGYATERDIPVLEQLSSRCTRMVGYGTCPYSGGIFGLANQKGADVISACHLAGPGLAVLGCPPDPQELRGALLYEHPEETKNLCKSCSRKMTDDLFYNIQRVNAIEDTETCFNHLGQPCSGVVSGSCAQRCIDFNTPCRGCIEIVEDPTSSMISYFGTMARQVEVATVGNAWTTDKLSDEPDELTEGLVDVVGTFFRFHLATAFSQPGRIPSTGDIRSDIMVGRPIEEAVQIAATIYGIHGVSVALNLIEAYETSVEFKPSEETLRLRASLREAQQQILEAREQPRYEAYSSAMDKIREVAGNEVLSNLFFFGFKTPVEVSKSPFETYRTKTFEPTAVSGSSKDEDSKVSFATDERGIIREWSCEL
;
A
#
# COMPACT_ATOMS: atom_id res chain seq x y z
N MET A 1 -22.49 2.27 29.51
CA MET A 1 -21.09 2.69 29.25
C MET A 1 -21.06 4.21 29.31
N LYS A 2 -20.25 4.79 30.21
CA LYS A 2 -20.07 6.24 30.27
C LYS A 2 -19.35 6.68 29.00
N THR A 3 -19.99 7.48 28.17
CA THR A 3 -19.36 8.17 27.05
C THR A 3 -18.20 9.00 27.62
N GLN A 4 -16.96 8.55 27.42
CA GLN A 4 -15.78 9.37 27.73
C GLN A 4 -15.93 10.65 26.92
N ARG A 5 -16.08 11.79 27.60
CA ARG A 5 -16.10 13.10 26.95
C ARG A 5 -14.75 13.26 26.25
N ARG A 6 -14.74 13.41 24.93
CA ARG A 6 -13.55 13.81 24.16
C ARG A 6 -13.04 15.13 24.76
N GLN A 7 -11.91 15.09 25.44
CA GLN A 7 -11.28 16.26 26.04
C GLN A 7 -10.29 16.81 25.00
N GLN A 8 -10.48 18.07 24.61
CA GLN A 8 -9.62 18.77 23.65
C GLN A 8 -8.28 19.06 24.32
N VAL A 9 -7.19 18.69 23.68
CA VAL A 9 -5.86 18.65 24.33
C VAL A 9 -5.13 19.99 24.19
N MET A 10 -5.23 20.66 23.05
CA MET A 10 -4.49 21.90 22.77
C MET A 10 -5.25 22.80 21.77
N SER A 11 -5.63 24.00 22.18
CA SER A 11 -6.09 25.05 21.27
C SER A 11 -4.91 25.94 20.86
N ARG A 12 -4.71 26.18 19.55
CA ARG A 12 -3.62 26.98 18.96
C ARG A 12 -2.21 26.38 19.10
N ALA A 13 -2.09 25.04 19.10
CA ALA A 13 -0.78 24.41 19.05
C ALA A 13 -0.12 24.67 17.69
N THR A 14 1.19 24.94 17.70
CA THR A 14 1.99 25.02 16.47
C THR A 14 2.28 23.62 15.93
N VAL A 15 2.08 23.42 14.64
CA VAL A 15 2.23 22.14 13.95
C VAL A 15 3.24 22.26 12.83
N ALA A 16 4.07 21.23 12.68
CA ALA A 16 4.95 21.10 11.53
C ALA A 16 4.84 19.72 10.90
N VAL A 17 4.99 19.65 9.58
CA VAL A 17 4.99 18.39 8.81
C VAL A 17 6.39 18.11 8.29
N TYR A 18 6.93 16.94 8.65
CA TYR A 18 8.22 16.46 8.21
C TYR A 18 8.07 15.15 7.44
N HIS A 19 8.61 15.11 6.23
CA HIS A 19 8.70 13.90 5.42
C HIS A 19 10.12 13.33 5.49
N LEU A 20 10.23 12.04 5.81
CA LEU A 20 11.46 11.27 5.77
C LEU A 20 11.75 10.80 4.35
N ASN A 21 11.61 9.51 4.11
CA ASN A 21 11.83 8.84 2.83
C ASN A 21 10.56 8.12 2.37
N GLY A 22 10.56 7.71 1.09
CA GLY A 22 9.47 6.94 0.48
C GLY A 22 8.57 7.82 -0.37
N CYS A 23 7.26 7.55 -0.34
CA CYS A 23 6.29 8.35 -1.08
C CYS A 23 5.78 9.52 -0.23
N GLU A 24 5.67 10.69 -0.85
CA GLU A 24 5.24 11.95 -0.25
C GLU A 24 3.71 12.07 -0.08
N ARG A 25 2.93 11.04 -0.45
CA ARG A 25 1.45 11.10 -0.44
C ARG A 25 0.85 11.44 0.92
N CYS A 26 1.38 10.86 2.01
CA CYS A 26 0.91 11.19 3.35
C CYS A 26 1.20 12.67 3.68
N ALA A 27 2.31 13.25 3.23
CA ALA A 27 2.57 14.68 3.42
C ALA A 27 1.54 15.53 2.66
N TRP A 28 1.22 15.19 1.41
CA TRP A 28 0.14 15.86 0.67
C TRP A 28 -1.20 15.80 1.37
N HIS A 29 -1.57 14.64 1.92
CA HIS A 29 -2.82 14.47 2.67
C HIS A 29 -2.94 15.38 3.88
N THR A 30 -1.83 15.82 4.49
CA THR A 30 -1.93 16.76 5.61
C THR A 30 -2.40 18.14 5.18
N LEU A 31 -2.20 18.52 3.90
CA LEU A 31 -2.78 19.74 3.34
C LEU A 31 -4.30 19.63 3.20
N ALA A 32 -4.85 18.42 3.28
CA ALA A 32 -6.27 18.11 3.19
C ALA A 32 -7.01 18.06 4.52
N ILE A 33 -6.36 18.45 5.62
CA ILE A 33 -7.05 18.65 6.88
C ILE A 33 -7.90 19.91 6.76
N ASP A 34 -9.22 19.74 6.88
CA ASP A 34 -10.13 20.86 6.93
C ASP A 34 -9.89 21.66 8.22
N ASP A 35 -9.82 22.98 8.04
CA ASP A 35 -9.87 23.96 9.11
C ASP A 35 -8.75 23.82 10.16
N TRP A 36 -7.58 24.36 9.78
CA TRP A 36 -6.47 24.62 10.68
C TRP A 36 -6.80 25.74 11.71
N ASP A 37 -8.00 26.33 11.78
CA ASP A 37 -8.25 27.49 12.66
C ASP A 37 -8.00 27.19 14.17
N GLU A 38 -7.96 25.91 14.56
CA GLU A 38 -7.57 25.47 15.91
C GLU A 38 -6.07 25.13 16.07
N LEU A 39 -5.29 25.05 14.98
CA LEU A 39 -3.88 24.60 14.93
C LEU A 39 -3.04 25.47 13.96
N GLU A 40 -1.90 25.98 14.40
CA GLU A 40 -1.07 26.83 13.54
C GLU A 40 -0.03 26.00 12.76
N LEU A 41 -0.25 25.73 11.48
CA LEU A 41 0.74 25.07 10.61
C LEU A 41 1.90 26.04 10.29
N ILE A 42 3.01 25.92 11.01
CA ILE A 42 4.17 26.82 10.90
C ILE A 42 5.23 26.34 9.90
N HIS A 43 5.21 25.05 9.53
CA HIS A 43 6.15 24.48 8.58
C HIS A 43 5.55 23.27 7.86
N HIS A 44 5.75 23.19 6.55
CA HIS A 44 5.35 22.05 5.75
C HIS A 44 6.43 21.67 4.74
N CYS A 45 6.94 20.44 4.81
CA CYS A 45 8.07 19.98 3.99
C CYS A 45 7.90 20.18 2.47
N LEU A 46 6.67 20.11 1.95
CA LEU A 46 6.36 20.34 0.53
C LEU A 46 6.40 21.82 0.11
N ARG A 47 6.24 22.75 1.05
CA ARG A 47 6.26 24.20 0.79
C ARG A 47 7.62 24.80 1.12
N ASP A 48 8.17 24.40 2.26
CA ASP A 48 9.32 25.06 2.89
C ASP A 48 10.61 24.23 2.78
N GLY A 49 10.53 23.03 2.17
CA GLY A 49 11.63 22.08 2.07
C GLY A 49 11.87 21.27 3.35
N ARG A 50 12.80 20.31 3.30
CA ARG A 50 13.16 19.45 4.43
C ARG A 50 14.15 20.17 5.35
N SER A 51 13.71 20.61 6.53
CA SER A 51 14.56 21.24 7.56
C SER A 51 14.44 20.53 8.91
N ALA A 52 15.55 20.18 9.54
CA ALA A 52 15.54 19.64 10.91
C ALA A 52 15.52 20.75 11.99
N ASP A 53 15.66 22.02 11.59
CA ASP A 53 15.65 23.19 12.49
C ASP A 53 14.23 23.72 12.68
N ILE A 54 13.30 22.83 13.02
CA ILE A 54 11.89 23.15 13.29
C ILE A 54 11.66 23.10 14.79
N LYS A 55 10.92 24.07 15.33
CA LYS A 55 10.41 24.03 16.70
C LYS A 55 8.91 24.24 16.66
N ALA A 56 8.15 23.21 17.03
CA ALA A 56 6.69 23.19 16.99
C ALA A 56 6.16 22.41 18.19
N ASP A 57 4.93 22.66 18.63
CA ASP A 57 4.30 21.85 19.68
C ASP A 57 4.09 20.41 19.22
N ILE A 58 3.66 20.24 17.96
CA ILE A 58 3.41 18.95 17.33
C ILE A 58 4.22 18.82 16.04
N ILE A 59 4.94 17.71 15.88
CA ILE A 59 5.57 17.35 14.60
C ILE A 59 4.89 16.10 14.04
N ILE A 60 4.32 16.24 12.84
CA ILE A 60 3.77 15.13 12.06
C ILE A 60 4.88 14.54 11.21
N LEU A 61 5.17 13.27 11.42
CA LEU A 61 6.21 12.51 10.72
C LEU A 61 5.56 11.61 9.66
N THR A 62 6.01 11.70 8.42
CA THR A 62 5.58 10.82 7.33
C THR A 62 6.78 10.11 6.69
N GLY A 63 6.54 8.99 6.02
CA GLY A 63 7.61 8.22 5.37
C GLY A 63 8.34 7.26 6.31
N TYR A 64 9.23 6.45 5.77
CA TYR A 64 10.05 5.50 6.55
C TYR A 64 11.40 6.11 6.92
N ALA A 65 12.03 5.60 7.99
CA ALA A 65 13.36 6.01 8.41
C ALA A 65 14.43 5.00 7.99
N THR A 66 15.67 5.47 7.94
CA THR A 66 16.89 4.66 7.83
C THR A 66 17.79 4.95 9.02
N GLU A 67 18.90 4.20 9.18
CA GLU A 67 19.86 4.49 10.25
C GLU A 67 20.42 5.93 10.14
N ARG A 68 20.49 6.46 8.92
CA ARG A 68 20.97 7.84 8.64
C ARG A 68 20.01 8.92 9.13
N ASP A 69 18.73 8.59 9.33
CA ASP A 69 17.72 9.53 9.78
C ASP A 69 17.66 9.65 11.31
N ILE A 70 18.34 8.75 12.07
CA ILE A 70 18.31 8.75 13.55
C ILE A 70 18.68 10.13 14.14
N PRO A 71 19.80 10.79 13.74
CA PRO A 71 20.15 12.09 14.34
C PRO A 71 19.11 13.18 14.07
N VAL A 72 18.47 13.14 12.90
CA VAL A 72 17.40 14.08 12.53
C VAL A 72 16.17 13.82 13.39
N LEU A 73 15.79 12.56 13.59
CA LEU A 73 14.63 12.22 14.41
C LEU A 73 14.83 12.58 15.88
N GLU A 74 16.03 12.36 16.44
CA GLU A 74 16.40 12.81 17.79
C GLU A 74 16.29 14.33 17.91
N GLN A 75 16.78 15.07 16.90
CA GLN A 75 16.67 16.52 16.86
C GLN A 75 15.20 16.99 16.83
N LEU A 76 14.36 16.41 15.96
CA LEU A 76 12.93 16.73 15.88
C LEU A 76 12.22 16.41 17.21
N SER A 77 12.52 15.25 17.82
CA SER A 77 11.96 14.86 19.11
C SER A 77 12.33 15.82 20.23
N SER A 78 13.55 16.37 20.22
CA SER A 78 13.99 17.35 21.23
C SER A 78 13.34 18.74 21.08
N ARG A 79 12.68 18.99 19.95
CA ARG A 79 12.14 20.30 19.56
C ARG A 79 10.62 20.32 19.41
N CYS A 80 9.95 19.24 19.81
CA CYS A 80 8.51 19.20 19.94
C CYS A 80 8.07 18.63 21.27
N THR A 81 6.83 18.97 21.65
CA THR A 81 6.17 18.37 22.82
C THR A 81 5.61 17.00 22.46
N ARG A 82 5.18 16.82 21.20
CA ARG A 82 4.53 15.61 20.73
C ARG A 82 4.92 15.33 19.27
N MET A 83 5.20 14.06 18.97
CA MET A 83 5.41 13.59 17.61
C MET A 83 4.28 12.64 17.21
N VAL A 84 3.78 12.76 15.98
CA VAL A 84 2.67 11.95 15.46
C VAL A 84 3.11 11.27 14.17
N GLY A 85 3.08 9.93 14.13
CA GLY A 85 3.33 9.19 12.91
C GLY A 85 2.10 9.20 12.00
N TYR A 86 2.20 9.76 10.81
CA TYR A 86 1.12 9.76 9.83
C TYR A 86 1.44 8.87 8.64
N GLY A 87 0.67 7.79 8.53
CA GLY A 87 0.87 6.70 7.58
C GLY A 87 1.46 5.45 8.24
N THR A 88 1.43 4.34 7.50
CA THR A 88 2.02 3.06 7.93
C THR A 88 3.55 3.10 7.99
N CYS A 89 4.20 3.83 7.06
CA CYS A 89 5.67 3.83 6.94
C CYS A 89 6.42 4.32 8.20
N PRO A 90 6.01 5.41 8.88
CA PRO A 90 6.62 5.82 10.14
C PRO A 90 6.59 4.75 11.23
N TYR A 91 5.55 3.89 11.21
CA TYR A 91 5.29 2.91 12.25
C TYR A 91 5.97 1.57 12.02
N SER A 92 5.92 1.04 10.80
CA SER A 92 6.41 -0.31 10.49
C SER A 92 7.43 -0.36 9.35
N GLY A 93 7.88 0.78 8.84
CA GLY A 93 8.63 0.89 7.58
C GLY A 93 7.76 0.78 6.33
N GLY A 94 6.51 0.30 6.48
CA GLY A 94 5.54 0.20 5.40
C GLY A 94 6.02 -0.67 4.24
N ILE A 95 5.52 -0.40 3.04
CA ILE A 95 5.84 -1.19 1.84
C ILE A 95 7.32 -1.14 1.47
N PHE A 96 8.01 -0.06 1.84
CA PHE A 96 9.45 0.08 1.61
C PHE A 96 10.27 -0.90 2.45
N GLY A 97 9.73 -1.39 3.57
CA GLY A 97 10.36 -2.43 4.38
C GLY A 97 10.66 -3.71 3.60
N LEU A 98 9.96 -3.99 2.49
CA LEU A 98 10.25 -5.12 1.60
C LEU A 98 11.66 -5.08 1.01
N ALA A 99 12.26 -3.90 0.86
CA ALA A 99 13.63 -3.78 0.39
C ALA A 99 14.67 -4.34 1.38
N ASN A 100 14.30 -4.56 2.66
CA ASN A 100 15.21 -5.17 3.64
C ASN A 100 15.57 -6.62 3.29
N GLN A 101 14.75 -7.31 2.48
CA GLN A 101 15.13 -8.61 1.91
C GLN A 101 16.40 -8.54 1.05
N LYS A 102 16.69 -7.35 0.53
CA LYS A 102 17.83 -7.04 -0.31
C LYS A 102 18.89 -6.18 0.38
N GLY A 103 18.84 -6.11 1.72
CA GLY A 103 19.85 -5.44 2.53
C GLY A 103 19.66 -3.94 2.70
N ALA A 104 18.50 -3.38 2.35
CA ALA A 104 18.15 -2.02 2.78
C ALA A 104 18.02 -1.94 4.31
N ASP A 105 18.18 -0.73 4.86
CA ASP A 105 18.10 -0.42 6.28
C ASP A 105 16.81 0.34 6.63
N VAL A 106 15.68 -0.06 6.03
CA VAL A 106 14.39 0.54 6.38
C VAL A 106 14.03 0.15 7.79
N ILE A 107 13.81 1.15 8.64
CA ILE A 107 13.43 0.98 10.04
C ILE A 107 12.15 1.76 10.36
N SER A 108 11.49 1.34 11.44
CA SER A 108 10.42 2.11 12.04
C SER A 108 10.97 3.38 12.70
N ALA A 109 10.30 4.51 12.46
CA ALA A 109 10.60 5.78 13.12
C ALA A 109 9.83 5.95 14.44
N CYS A 110 8.83 5.11 14.73
CA CYS A 110 7.92 5.33 15.85
C CYS A 110 8.51 4.99 17.23
N HIS A 111 9.69 4.36 17.30
CA HIS A 111 10.42 4.23 18.57
C HIS A 111 10.69 5.60 19.23
N LEU A 112 10.66 6.69 18.45
CA LEU A 112 10.78 8.08 18.92
C LEU A 112 9.43 8.80 19.07
N ALA A 113 8.38 8.32 18.39
CA ALA A 113 7.03 8.89 18.51
C ALA A 113 6.26 8.42 19.76
N GLY A 114 6.71 7.32 20.38
CA GLY A 114 6.05 6.71 21.54
C GLY A 114 4.80 5.92 21.16
N PRO A 115 4.35 4.98 22.03
CA PRO A 115 3.16 4.17 21.78
C PRO A 115 1.88 5.03 21.79
N GLY A 116 1.01 4.86 20.78
CA GLY A 116 -0.33 5.44 20.73
C GLY A 116 -0.50 6.73 19.91
N LEU A 117 0.55 7.20 19.21
CA LEU A 117 0.56 8.47 18.46
C LEU A 117 0.63 8.29 16.93
N ALA A 118 0.20 7.14 16.41
CA ALA A 118 0.23 6.85 14.98
C ALA A 118 -1.18 6.80 14.38
N VAL A 119 -1.34 7.41 13.21
CA VAL A 119 -2.53 7.28 12.36
C VAL A 119 -2.12 6.45 11.16
N LEU A 120 -2.52 5.18 11.18
CA LEU A 120 -2.05 4.16 10.24
C LEU A 120 -2.88 4.13 8.96
N GLY A 121 -2.25 3.73 7.85
CA GLY A 121 -2.87 3.71 6.53
C GLY A 121 -1.87 4.04 5.43
N CYS A 122 -2.18 3.63 4.20
CA CYS A 122 -1.29 3.84 3.05
C CYS A 122 -2.10 4.33 1.82
N PRO A 123 -2.59 5.58 1.83
CA PRO A 123 -2.52 6.55 2.95
C PRO A 123 -3.74 6.47 3.90
N PRO A 124 -3.65 7.04 5.11
CA PRO A 124 -4.78 7.20 6.02
C PRO A 124 -5.72 8.34 5.59
N ASP A 125 -6.88 8.43 6.23
CA ASP A 125 -7.83 9.54 6.07
C ASP A 125 -7.31 10.81 6.77
N PRO A 126 -7.23 11.97 6.08
CA PRO A 126 -6.85 13.25 6.70
C PRO A 126 -7.66 13.62 7.95
N GLN A 127 -8.94 13.22 8.02
CA GLN A 127 -9.81 13.53 9.16
C GLN A 127 -9.47 12.70 10.40
N GLU A 128 -8.91 11.48 10.23
CA GLU A 128 -8.37 10.69 11.33
C GLU A 128 -7.15 11.37 11.94
N LEU A 129 -6.29 11.97 11.11
CA LEU A 129 -5.17 12.79 11.57
C LEU A 129 -5.66 14.01 12.33
N ARG A 130 -6.66 14.75 11.81
CA ARG A 130 -7.29 15.87 12.53
C ARG A 130 -7.77 15.44 13.93
N GLY A 131 -8.44 14.29 14.01
CA GLY A 131 -8.88 13.71 15.28
C GLY A 131 -7.72 13.42 16.24
N ALA A 132 -6.65 12.79 15.77
CA ALA A 132 -5.46 12.50 16.57
C ALA A 132 -4.70 13.76 17.02
N LEU A 133 -4.75 14.84 16.23
CA LEU A 133 -4.13 16.11 16.58
C LEU A 133 -4.93 16.83 17.70
N LEU A 134 -6.26 16.80 17.66
CA LEU A 134 -7.10 17.58 18.58
C LEU A 134 -7.48 16.84 19.87
N TYR A 135 -7.51 15.50 19.85
CA TYR A 135 -8.03 14.68 20.95
C TYR A 135 -6.99 13.69 21.50
N GLU A 136 -7.08 13.41 22.81
CA GLU A 136 -6.12 12.57 23.56
C GLU A 136 -6.27 11.06 23.28
N HIS A 137 -7.45 10.64 22.84
CA HIS A 137 -7.80 9.25 22.56
C HIS A 137 -8.48 9.16 21.20
N PRO A 138 -7.74 8.84 20.11
CA PRO A 138 -8.38 8.51 18.84
C PRO A 138 -9.28 7.29 19.02
N GLU A 139 -10.33 7.17 18.19
CA GLU A 139 -11.20 5.99 18.24
C GLU A 139 -10.41 4.73 17.90
N GLU A 140 -10.66 3.65 18.63
CA GLU A 140 -10.03 2.36 18.38
C GLU A 140 -10.40 1.84 16.98
N THR A 141 -9.38 1.58 16.15
CA THR A 141 -9.58 1.00 14.83
C THR A 141 -10.09 -0.43 14.94
N LYS A 142 -11.31 -0.67 14.45
CA LYS A 142 -11.90 -2.00 14.42
C LYS A 142 -11.28 -2.85 13.31
N ASN A 143 -11.18 -4.16 13.55
CA ASN A 143 -10.80 -5.14 12.53
C ASN A 143 -11.69 -5.04 11.27
N LEU A 144 -11.09 -5.15 10.09
CA LEU A 144 -11.76 -5.01 8.79
C LEU A 144 -12.86 -6.05 8.58
N CYS A 145 -12.68 -7.30 9.03
CA CYS A 145 -13.69 -8.34 8.87
C CYS A 145 -15.02 -8.00 9.55
N LYS A 146 -15.03 -7.11 10.55
CA LYS A 146 -16.27 -6.64 11.21
C LYS A 146 -17.13 -5.74 10.31
N SER A 147 -16.55 -5.13 9.27
CA SER A 147 -17.22 -4.23 8.33
C SER A 147 -17.13 -4.72 6.87
N CYS A 148 -16.64 -5.94 6.66
CA CYS A 148 -16.56 -6.59 5.36
C CYS A 148 -17.94 -7.13 4.94
N SER A 149 -18.33 -6.90 3.69
CA SER A 149 -19.59 -7.40 3.12
C SER A 149 -19.52 -8.86 2.67
N ARG A 150 -18.31 -9.40 2.47
CA ARG A 150 -18.12 -10.76 1.96
C ARG A 150 -18.44 -11.81 3.04
N LYS A 151 -19.05 -12.91 2.64
CA LYS A 151 -19.57 -13.97 3.50
C LYS A 151 -18.52 -15.05 3.72
N MET A 152 -18.37 -15.48 4.97
CA MET A 152 -17.63 -16.70 5.29
C MET A 152 -18.47 -17.92 4.89
N THR A 153 -17.81 -18.94 4.35
CA THR A 153 -18.39 -20.25 4.03
C THR A 153 -17.67 -21.37 4.81
N ASP A 154 -18.31 -22.51 5.01
CA ASP A 154 -17.67 -23.71 5.59
C ASP A 154 -16.93 -24.54 4.52
N ASP A 155 -17.02 -24.15 3.25
CA ASP A 155 -16.33 -24.83 2.15
C ASP A 155 -14.80 -24.69 2.27
N LEU A 156 -14.10 -25.79 1.97
CA LEU A 156 -12.64 -25.79 1.81
C LEU A 156 -12.27 -25.29 0.42
N PHE A 157 -11.21 -24.49 0.32
CA PHE A 157 -10.57 -24.23 -0.96
C PHE A 157 -9.52 -25.29 -1.25
N TYR A 158 -9.29 -25.58 -2.53
CA TYR A 158 -8.35 -26.60 -2.99
C TYR A 158 -7.01 -26.04 -3.46
N ASN A 159 -6.89 -24.72 -3.64
CA ASN A 159 -5.64 -24.08 -4.01
C ASN A 159 -5.56 -22.66 -3.45
N ILE A 160 -4.34 -22.17 -3.23
CA ILE A 160 -4.11 -20.76 -2.97
C ILE A 160 -4.15 -20.03 -4.30
N GLN A 161 -5.06 -19.07 -4.43
CA GLN A 161 -5.24 -18.30 -5.66
C GLN A 161 -4.35 -17.07 -5.67
N ARG A 162 -3.65 -16.88 -6.78
CA ARG A 162 -2.94 -15.64 -7.09
C ARG A 162 -3.93 -14.50 -7.28
N VAL A 163 -3.45 -13.26 -7.17
CA VAL A 163 -4.33 -12.10 -7.36
C VAL A 163 -4.78 -12.01 -8.82
N ASN A 164 -6.05 -12.27 -9.07
CA ASN A 164 -6.63 -12.22 -10.41
C ASN A 164 -8.00 -11.55 -10.40
N ALA A 165 -8.55 -11.32 -11.58
CA ALA A 165 -9.95 -11.02 -11.77
C ALA A 165 -10.80 -12.25 -11.38
N ILE A 166 -11.43 -12.19 -10.20
CA ILE A 166 -12.38 -13.22 -9.77
C ILE A 166 -13.81 -12.74 -10.02
N GLU A 167 -14.68 -13.61 -10.52
CA GLU A 167 -16.09 -13.28 -10.72
C GLU A 167 -16.88 -13.28 -9.41
N ASP A 168 -16.45 -14.09 -8.44
CA ASP A 168 -17.09 -14.14 -7.12
C ASP A 168 -16.82 -12.84 -6.35
N THR A 169 -17.90 -12.10 -6.06
CA THR A 169 -17.89 -10.87 -5.26
C THR A 169 -18.47 -11.05 -3.86
N GLU A 170 -18.96 -12.25 -3.52
CA GLU A 170 -19.74 -12.51 -2.32
C GLU A 170 -18.94 -13.31 -1.28
N THR A 171 -18.18 -14.31 -1.69
CA THR A 171 -17.45 -15.24 -0.80
C THR A 171 -16.18 -14.58 -0.29
N CYS A 172 -15.86 -14.76 0.99
CA CYS A 172 -14.62 -14.27 1.60
C CYS A 172 -13.40 -14.70 0.79
N PHE A 173 -12.50 -13.76 0.46
CA PHE A 173 -11.27 -14.03 -0.29
C PHE A 173 -10.45 -15.18 0.31
N ASN A 174 -10.27 -15.21 1.64
CA ASN A 174 -9.53 -16.28 2.31
C ASN A 174 -10.21 -17.65 2.19
N HIS A 175 -11.54 -17.68 1.97
CA HIS A 175 -12.29 -18.92 1.74
C HIS A 175 -12.33 -19.30 0.25
N LEU A 176 -11.97 -18.37 -0.64
CA LEU A 176 -11.67 -18.63 -2.05
C LEU A 176 -10.21 -19.05 -2.28
N GLY A 177 -9.40 -19.11 -1.21
CA GLY A 177 -7.96 -19.36 -1.30
C GLY A 177 -7.14 -18.14 -1.73
N GLN A 178 -7.74 -16.95 -1.87
CA GLN A 178 -7.02 -15.72 -2.23
C GLN A 178 -6.58 -14.96 -0.96
N PRO A 179 -5.27 -14.77 -0.71
CA PRO A 179 -4.81 -14.15 0.53
C PRO A 179 -5.35 -12.71 0.73
N CYS A 180 -6.08 -12.52 1.83
CA CYS A 180 -6.61 -11.24 2.29
C CYS A 180 -6.23 -10.99 3.75
N SER A 181 -5.39 -9.97 3.98
CA SER A 181 -4.89 -9.61 5.33
C SER A 181 -5.94 -8.94 6.22
N GLY A 182 -7.20 -8.84 5.77
CA GLY A 182 -8.28 -8.22 6.55
C GLY A 182 -8.50 -8.89 7.91
N VAL A 183 -8.17 -10.17 8.04
CA VAL A 183 -8.23 -10.94 9.30
C VAL A 183 -7.32 -10.39 10.39
N VAL A 184 -6.22 -9.72 10.03
CA VAL A 184 -5.23 -9.16 10.96
C VAL A 184 -5.09 -7.64 10.81
N SER A 185 -6.01 -6.99 10.09
CA SER A 185 -5.90 -5.58 9.75
C SER A 185 -7.13 -4.76 10.12
N GLY A 186 -6.91 -3.48 10.36
CA GLY A 186 -7.94 -2.50 10.67
C GLY A 186 -8.78 -2.11 9.44
N SER A 187 -10.01 -1.69 9.71
CA SER A 187 -10.85 -0.99 8.73
C SER A 187 -10.19 0.33 8.34
N CYS A 188 -10.24 0.67 7.05
CA CYS A 188 -9.65 1.90 6.51
C CYS A 188 -10.63 2.61 5.57
N ALA A 189 -10.38 3.89 5.28
CA ALA A 189 -11.16 4.66 4.33
C ALA A 189 -11.02 4.17 2.87
N GLN A 190 -9.88 3.58 2.51
CA GLN A 190 -9.60 3.16 1.12
C GLN A 190 -10.38 1.90 0.68
N ARG A 191 -10.79 1.04 1.63
CA ARG A 191 -11.65 -0.15 1.42
C ARG A 191 -11.39 -0.95 0.12
N CYS A 192 -10.16 -1.47 -0.09
CA CYS A 192 -9.82 -2.27 -1.28
C CYS A 192 -10.82 -3.39 -1.61
N ILE A 193 -11.41 -3.99 -0.57
CA ILE A 193 -12.38 -5.08 -0.66
C ILE A 193 -13.65 -4.72 -1.45
N ASP A 194 -14.02 -3.44 -1.48
CA ASP A 194 -15.20 -2.97 -2.20
C ASP A 194 -14.97 -2.97 -3.73
N PHE A 195 -13.70 -2.99 -4.17
CA PHE A 195 -13.28 -3.05 -5.58
C PHE A 195 -12.79 -4.44 -5.98
N ASN A 196 -13.34 -5.47 -5.33
CA ASN A 196 -12.99 -6.87 -5.54
C ASN A 196 -11.46 -7.12 -5.48
N THR A 197 -10.78 -6.44 -4.54
CA THR A 197 -9.34 -6.59 -4.28
C THR A 197 -9.10 -6.95 -2.81
N PRO A 198 -8.33 -8.01 -2.52
CA PRO A 198 -8.00 -8.37 -1.13
C PRO A 198 -7.36 -7.23 -0.34
N CYS A 199 -7.62 -7.20 0.97
CA CYS A 199 -6.92 -6.30 1.87
C CYS A 199 -5.42 -6.65 1.89
N ARG A 200 -4.56 -5.64 1.73
CA ARG A 200 -3.11 -5.80 1.66
C ARG A 200 -2.40 -5.62 3.01
N GLY A 201 -3.16 -5.27 4.05
CA GLY A 201 -2.69 -5.22 5.44
C GLY A 201 -1.90 -3.97 5.85
N CYS A 202 -2.21 -2.80 5.29
CA CYS A 202 -1.52 -1.55 5.62
C CYS A 202 -1.87 -0.99 7.02
N ILE A 203 -3.00 -1.36 7.61
CA ILE A 203 -3.37 -0.96 8.97
C ILE A 203 -3.23 -2.16 9.89
N GLU A 204 -2.21 -2.12 10.73
CA GLU A 204 -1.95 -3.12 11.75
C GLU A 204 -2.74 -2.81 13.02
N ILE A 205 -3.41 -3.81 13.60
CA ILE A 205 -4.20 -3.66 14.83
C ILE A 205 -3.93 -4.77 15.85
N VAL A 206 -2.99 -5.67 15.55
CA VAL A 206 -2.65 -6.81 16.41
C VAL A 206 -1.38 -6.49 17.17
N GLU A 207 -1.30 -6.95 18.42
CA GLU A 207 -0.14 -6.68 19.30
C GLU A 207 1.16 -7.29 18.77
N ASP A 208 1.09 -8.49 18.17
CA ASP A 208 2.20 -9.15 17.50
C ASP A 208 1.83 -9.48 16.03
N PRO A 209 2.10 -8.56 15.11
CA PRO A 209 1.80 -8.70 13.68
C PRO A 209 2.61 -9.81 13.04
N THR A 210 3.87 -9.96 13.45
CA THR A 210 4.78 -10.95 12.89
C THR A 210 4.26 -12.35 13.16
N SER A 211 3.97 -12.66 14.43
CA SER A 211 3.41 -13.96 14.80
C SER A 211 2.02 -14.17 14.20
N SER A 212 1.20 -13.12 14.13
CA SER A 212 -0.13 -13.20 13.50
C SER A 212 -0.04 -13.52 12.01
N MET A 213 0.92 -12.92 11.29
CA MET A 213 1.15 -13.20 9.87
C MET A 213 1.72 -14.59 9.63
N ILE A 214 2.61 -15.08 10.50
CA ILE A 214 3.08 -16.49 10.46
C ILE A 214 1.93 -17.46 10.69
N SER A 215 1.07 -17.19 11.69
CA SER A 215 -0.12 -17.99 11.96
C SER A 215 -1.11 -17.95 10.80
N TYR A 216 -1.26 -16.79 10.16
CA TYR A 216 -2.12 -16.61 9.00
C TYR A 216 -1.60 -17.43 7.80
N PHE A 217 -0.31 -17.33 7.50
CA PHE A 217 0.33 -18.18 6.48
C PHE A 217 0.12 -19.68 6.77
N GLY A 218 0.38 -20.12 8.00
CA GLY A 218 0.15 -21.52 8.40
C GLY A 218 -1.31 -21.96 8.26
N THR A 219 -2.26 -21.06 8.52
CA THR A 219 -3.70 -21.32 8.35
C THR A 219 -4.07 -21.53 6.89
N MET A 220 -3.48 -20.75 5.96
CA MET A 220 -3.67 -20.91 4.52
C MET A 220 -3.01 -22.21 4.03
N ALA A 221 -1.76 -22.46 4.41
CA ALA A 221 -1.00 -23.63 4.00
C ALA A 221 -1.65 -24.96 4.45
N ARG A 222 -2.39 -24.97 5.56
CA ARG A 222 -3.10 -26.16 6.06
C ARG A 222 -4.19 -26.68 5.11
N GLN A 223 -4.75 -25.82 4.25
CA GLN A 223 -5.89 -26.18 3.40
C GLN A 223 -5.51 -26.78 2.05
N VAL A 224 -4.23 -26.68 1.67
CA VAL A 224 -3.72 -27.16 0.38
C VAL A 224 -2.75 -28.31 0.56
N GLU A 225 -2.52 -29.07 -0.51
CA GLU A 225 -1.51 -30.10 -0.53
C GLU A 225 -0.11 -29.50 -0.48
N VAL A 226 0.70 -29.99 0.47
CA VAL A 226 2.11 -29.63 0.62
C VAL A 226 2.92 -30.89 0.37
N ALA A 227 3.83 -30.84 -0.59
CA ALA A 227 4.64 -31.99 -0.93
C ALA A 227 5.63 -32.27 0.20
N THR A 228 5.54 -33.49 0.76
CA THR A 228 6.44 -33.96 1.82
C THR A 228 7.15 -35.24 1.44
N VAL A 229 8.43 -35.35 1.83
CA VAL A 229 9.27 -36.51 1.65
C VAL A 229 9.82 -36.99 2.99
N GLY A 230 9.80 -38.31 3.21
CA GLY A 230 10.47 -38.93 4.35
C GLY A 230 11.96 -39.18 4.07
N ASN A 231 12.77 -39.18 5.12
CA ASN A 231 14.13 -39.71 5.10
C ASN A 231 14.35 -40.68 6.26
N ALA A 232 15.55 -41.26 6.38
CA ALA A 232 15.85 -42.23 7.44
C ALA A 232 15.67 -41.72 8.88
N TRP A 233 15.54 -40.41 9.08
CA TRP A 233 15.49 -39.73 10.38
C TRP A 233 14.20 -38.92 10.61
N THR A 234 13.41 -38.65 9.56
CA THR A 234 12.18 -37.84 9.63
C THR A 234 11.11 -38.44 8.73
N THR A 235 9.87 -38.51 9.19
CA THR A 235 8.74 -39.00 8.36
C THR A 235 8.30 -37.96 7.33
N ASP A 236 8.37 -36.67 7.66
CA ASP A 236 7.81 -35.59 6.85
C ASP A 236 8.75 -34.37 6.81
N LYS A 237 9.55 -34.24 5.74
CA LYS A 237 10.30 -33.03 5.37
C LYS A 237 9.60 -32.39 4.17
N LEU A 238 9.57 -31.06 4.05
CA LEU A 238 9.16 -30.41 2.80
C LEU A 238 10.01 -30.94 1.62
N SER A 239 9.33 -31.28 0.54
CA SER A 239 9.93 -31.66 -0.73
C SER A 239 10.57 -30.45 -1.41
N ASP A 240 11.51 -30.71 -2.31
CA ASP A 240 12.07 -29.67 -3.19
C ASP A 240 11.24 -29.54 -4.50
N GLU A 241 10.25 -30.42 -4.70
CA GLU A 241 9.31 -30.39 -5.83
C GLU A 241 8.23 -29.31 -5.64
N PRO A 242 7.73 -28.67 -6.72
CA PRO A 242 6.55 -27.80 -6.66
C PRO A 242 5.30 -28.52 -6.12
N ASP A 243 4.46 -27.76 -5.44
CA ASP A 243 3.19 -28.20 -4.84
C ASP A 243 2.15 -27.07 -4.86
N GLU A 244 0.91 -27.34 -4.45
CA GLU A 244 -0.18 -26.36 -4.49
C GLU A 244 0.14 -25.08 -3.68
N LEU A 245 0.90 -25.21 -2.60
CA LEU A 245 1.36 -24.09 -1.79
C LEU A 245 2.36 -23.22 -2.54
N THR A 246 3.42 -23.80 -3.08
CA THR A 246 4.50 -23.09 -3.78
C THR A 246 4.07 -22.60 -5.15
N GLU A 247 3.08 -23.22 -5.78
CA GLU A 247 2.43 -22.78 -7.01
C GLU A 247 1.55 -21.55 -6.79
N GLY A 248 0.69 -21.59 -5.78
CA GLY A 248 -0.26 -20.53 -5.45
C GLY A 248 0.37 -19.33 -4.72
N LEU A 249 1.40 -19.57 -3.91
CA LEU A 249 2.06 -18.56 -3.09
C LEU A 249 3.54 -18.39 -3.46
N VAL A 250 3.76 -17.72 -4.58
CA VAL A 250 5.09 -17.50 -5.17
C VAL A 250 5.91 -16.43 -4.43
N ASP A 251 5.26 -15.58 -3.63
CA ASP A 251 5.89 -14.51 -2.86
C ASP A 251 5.31 -14.43 -1.44
N VAL A 252 5.79 -15.31 -0.56
CA VAL A 252 5.37 -15.36 0.84
C VAL A 252 5.62 -14.01 1.53
N VAL A 253 6.81 -13.43 1.37
CA VAL A 253 7.21 -12.24 2.14
C VAL A 253 6.46 -11.01 1.66
N GLY A 254 6.37 -10.79 0.36
CA GLY A 254 5.62 -9.68 -0.20
C GLY A 254 4.10 -9.82 -0.05
N THR A 255 3.58 -11.01 0.26
CA THR A 255 2.16 -11.23 0.57
C THR A 255 1.83 -11.00 2.04
N PHE A 256 2.57 -11.64 2.96
CA PHE A 256 2.24 -11.65 4.39
C PHE A 256 2.95 -10.55 5.19
N PHE A 257 4.11 -10.07 4.74
CA PHE A 257 4.90 -9.06 5.47
C PHE A 257 5.01 -7.74 4.70
N ARG A 258 4.10 -7.52 3.73
CA ARG A 258 4.11 -6.40 2.79
C ARG A 258 4.41 -5.05 3.43
N PHE A 259 3.80 -4.76 4.58
CA PHE A 259 3.95 -3.48 5.27
C PHE A 259 4.74 -3.57 6.58
N HIS A 260 5.17 -4.76 6.99
CA HIS A 260 5.66 -5.02 8.36
C HIS A 260 7.01 -5.71 8.40
N LEU A 261 7.63 -5.96 7.24
CA LEU A 261 8.90 -6.68 7.19
C LEU A 261 10.01 -5.99 8.00
N ALA A 262 10.06 -4.66 7.99
CA ALA A 262 11.09 -3.90 8.69
C ALA A 262 10.99 -4.01 10.22
N THR A 263 9.83 -4.35 10.77
CA THR A 263 9.63 -4.62 12.20
C THR A 263 9.58 -6.11 12.54
N ALA A 264 9.46 -6.99 11.54
CA ALA A 264 9.34 -8.43 11.74
C ALA A 264 10.66 -9.12 12.10
N PHE A 265 11.75 -8.79 11.41
CA PHE A 265 13.05 -9.45 11.62
C PHE A 265 14.20 -8.43 11.57
N SER A 266 15.11 -8.54 12.53
CA SER A 266 16.27 -7.63 12.64
C SER A 266 17.48 -8.07 11.80
N GLN A 267 17.39 -9.20 11.09
CA GLN A 267 18.50 -9.74 10.31
C GLN A 267 18.45 -9.20 8.88
N PRO A 268 19.59 -8.80 8.30
CA PRO A 268 19.63 -8.34 6.92
C PRO A 268 19.23 -9.48 5.98
N GLY A 269 18.44 -9.14 4.96
CA GLY A 269 18.15 -10.05 3.88
C GLY A 269 19.41 -10.44 3.09
N ARG A 270 19.36 -11.60 2.43
CA ARG A 270 20.50 -12.18 1.72
C ARG A 270 20.40 -12.04 0.20
N ILE A 271 19.32 -11.44 -0.30
CA ILE A 271 19.11 -11.28 -1.73
C ILE A 271 19.97 -10.09 -2.20
N PRO A 272 20.67 -10.18 -3.34
CA PRO A 272 21.39 -9.03 -3.87
C PRO A 272 20.44 -7.87 -4.20
N SER A 273 20.81 -6.64 -3.83
CA SER A 273 20.12 -5.42 -4.23
C SER A 273 20.34 -5.12 -5.72
N THR A 274 19.33 -4.51 -6.35
CA THR A 274 19.42 -3.95 -7.71
C THR A 274 20.09 -2.56 -7.71
N GLY A 275 20.38 -1.99 -6.54
CA GLY A 275 20.93 -0.63 -6.38
C GLY A 275 19.89 0.49 -6.36
N ASP A 276 18.60 0.16 -6.50
CA ASP A 276 17.48 1.10 -6.37
C ASP A 276 16.39 0.48 -5.48
N ILE A 277 15.95 1.22 -4.46
CA ILE A 277 15.02 0.69 -3.47
C ILE A 277 13.65 0.34 -4.06
N ARG A 278 13.18 1.07 -5.09
CA ARG A 278 11.88 0.78 -5.71
C ARG A 278 11.97 -0.47 -6.57
N SER A 279 13.04 -0.62 -7.37
CA SER A 279 13.34 -1.88 -8.06
C SER A 279 13.54 -3.03 -7.09
N ASP A 280 14.12 -2.80 -5.91
CA ASP A 280 14.25 -3.82 -4.87
C ASP A 280 12.91 -4.31 -4.33
N ILE A 281 11.90 -3.44 -4.23
CA ILE A 281 10.53 -3.79 -3.85
C ILE A 281 9.83 -4.58 -4.97
N MET A 282 10.05 -4.22 -6.25
CA MET A 282 9.34 -4.77 -7.41
C MET A 282 9.91 -6.11 -7.90
N VAL A 283 11.23 -6.26 -7.97
CA VAL A 283 11.88 -7.48 -8.46
C VAL A 283 11.67 -8.62 -7.46
N GLY A 284 11.15 -9.74 -7.94
CA GLY A 284 10.74 -10.90 -7.14
C GLY A 284 9.25 -10.91 -6.81
N ARG A 285 8.48 -9.91 -7.26
CA ARG A 285 7.04 -9.86 -7.04
C ARG A 285 6.25 -10.44 -8.22
N PRO A 286 5.07 -11.01 -7.96
CA PRO A 286 4.11 -11.31 -9.01
C PRO A 286 3.67 -10.03 -9.72
N ILE A 287 3.63 -10.05 -11.04
CA ILE A 287 3.23 -8.89 -11.84
C ILE A 287 1.77 -8.47 -11.59
N GLU A 288 0.88 -9.39 -11.22
CA GLU A 288 -0.50 -9.06 -10.84
C GLU A 288 -0.60 -8.16 -9.60
N GLU A 289 0.39 -8.20 -8.70
CA GLU A 289 0.45 -7.33 -7.51
C GLU A 289 1.08 -5.98 -7.84
N ALA A 290 1.86 -5.93 -8.92
CA ALA A 290 2.74 -4.83 -9.27
C ALA A 290 2.00 -3.53 -9.58
N VAL A 291 0.78 -3.60 -10.14
CA VAL A 291 -0.04 -2.41 -10.42
C VAL A 291 -0.26 -1.57 -9.16
N GLN A 292 -0.72 -2.22 -8.08
CA GLN A 292 -1.01 -1.52 -6.83
C GLN A 292 0.25 -1.17 -6.05
N ILE A 293 1.32 -1.98 -6.16
CA ILE A 293 2.63 -1.64 -5.58
C ILE A 293 3.16 -0.36 -6.25
N ALA A 294 3.18 -0.32 -7.57
CA ALA A 294 3.62 0.84 -8.36
C ALA A 294 2.78 2.08 -8.04
N ALA A 295 1.45 1.94 -8.01
CA ALA A 295 0.54 3.02 -7.62
C ALA A 295 0.83 3.58 -6.22
N THR A 296 1.42 2.77 -5.33
CA THR A 296 1.73 3.16 -3.95
C THR A 296 3.12 3.80 -3.84
N ILE A 297 4.18 3.12 -4.29
CA ILE A 297 5.57 3.49 -4.00
C ILE A 297 6.08 4.68 -4.82
N TYR A 298 5.38 5.04 -5.90
CA TYR A 298 5.68 6.19 -6.76
C TYR A 298 4.88 7.46 -6.42
N GLY A 299 4.13 7.47 -5.31
CA GLY A 299 3.57 8.70 -4.74
C GLY A 299 2.61 9.42 -5.70
N ILE A 300 2.86 10.70 -5.97
CA ILE A 300 2.06 11.52 -6.90
C ILE A 300 2.21 11.11 -8.37
N HIS A 301 3.23 10.32 -8.72
CA HIS A 301 3.40 9.74 -10.07
C HIS A 301 2.77 8.35 -10.19
N GLY A 302 2.12 7.85 -9.14
CA GLY A 302 1.64 6.47 -9.05
C GLY A 302 0.64 6.06 -10.14
N VAL A 303 -0.20 7.00 -10.62
CA VAL A 303 -1.16 6.73 -11.70
C VAL A 303 -0.42 6.48 -13.01
N SER A 304 0.50 7.38 -13.39
CA SER A 304 1.27 7.25 -14.62
C SER A 304 2.10 5.97 -14.63
N VAL A 305 2.80 5.67 -13.53
CA VAL A 305 3.62 4.45 -13.44
C VAL A 305 2.77 3.19 -13.52
N ALA A 306 1.63 3.14 -12.81
CA ALA A 306 0.73 1.98 -12.85
C ALA A 306 0.12 1.76 -14.24
N LEU A 307 -0.28 2.83 -14.92
CA LEU A 307 -0.82 2.76 -16.28
C LEU A 307 0.25 2.38 -17.31
N ASN A 308 1.46 2.94 -17.20
CA ASN A 308 2.58 2.57 -18.07
C ASN A 308 2.98 1.09 -17.88
N LEU A 309 2.93 0.56 -16.66
CA LEU A 309 3.08 -0.88 -16.41
C LEU A 309 2.01 -1.70 -17.14
N ILE A 310 0.73 -1.32 -16.97
CA ILE A 310 -0.39 -2.04 -17.60
C ILE A 310 -0.28 -2.00 -19.12
N GLU A 311 -0.04 -0.83 -19.70
CA GLU A 311 0.05 -0.63 -21.15
C GLU A 311 1.27 -1.34 -21.74
N ALA A 312 2.40 -1.35 -21.02
CA ALA A 312 3.59 -2.10 -21.42
C ALA A 312 3.29 -3.60 -21.49
N TYR A 313 2.60 -4.15 -20.48
CA TYR A 313 2.20 -5.56 -20.48
C TYR A 313 1.21 -5.87 -21.59
N GLU A 314 0.13 -5.08 -21.71
CA GLU A 314 -0.92 -5.27 -22.71
C GLU A 314 -0.39 -5.20 -24.13
N THR A 315 0.54 -4.29 -24.42
CA THR A 315 1.22 -4.21 -25.71
C THR A 315 1.99 -5.49 -26.01
N SER A 316 2.74 -6.00 -25.03
CA SER A 316 3.55 -7.20 -25.21
C SER A 316 2.74 -8.49 -25.36
N VAL A 317 1.46 -8.50 -24.95
CA VAL A 317 0.52 -9.62 -25.18
C VAL A 317 -0.51 -9.31 -26.28
N GLU A 318 -0.25 -8.28 -27.09
CA GLU A 318 -1.09 -7.85 -28.22
C GLU A 318 -2.56 -7.53 -27.84
N PHE A 319 -2.80 -7.16 -26.58
CA PHE A 319 -4.13 -6.77 -26.11
C PHE A 319 -4.47 -5.34 -26.54
N LYS A 320 -5.70 -5.15 -27.01
CA LYS A 320 -6.25 -3.85 -27.39
C LYS A 320 -7.37 -3.47 -26.42
N PRO A 321 -7.18 -2.46 -25.56
CA PRO A 321 -8.23 -1.96 -24.68
C PRO A 321 -9.42 -1.40 -25.45
N SER A 322 -10.61 -1.44 -24.85
CA SER A 322 -11.79 -0.78 -25.41
C SER A 322 -11.67 0.74 -25.33
N GLU A 323 -12.45 1.44 -26.16
CA GLU A 323 -12.52 2.91 -26.12
C GLU A 323 -12.88 3.44 -24.73
N GLU A 324 -13.76 2.74 -24.01
CA GLU A 324 -14.13 3.12 -22.64
C GLU A 324 -12.96 2.93 -21.67
N THR A 325 -12.22 1.82 -21.75
CA THR A 325 -11.03 1.63 -20.93
C THR A 325 -10.01 2.75 -21.18
N LEU A 326 -9.76 3.11 -22.44
CA LEU A 326 -8.85 4.22 -22.79
C LEU A 326 -9.35 5.56 -22.24
N ARG A 327 -10.65 5.84 -22.33
CA ARG A 327 -11.26 7.06 -21.78
C ARG A 327 -11.08 7.16 -20.27
N LEU A 328 -11.34 6.08 -19.54
CA LEU A 328 -11.20 6.04 -18.08
C LEU A 328 -9.73 6.21 -17.65
N ARG A 329 -8.78 5.56 -18.36
CA ARG A 329 -7.35 5.74 -18.11
C ARG A 329 -6.88 7.17 -18.39
N ALA A 330 -7.36 7.79 -19.47
CA ALA A 330 -7.06 9.19 -19.76
C ALA A 330 -7.55 10.12 -18.65
N SER A 331 -8.76 9.88 -18.11
CA SER A 331 -9.30 10.62 -16.97
C SER A 331 -8.43 10.51 -15.71
N LEU A 332 -7.81 9.34 -15.48
CA LEU A 332 -6.86 9.14 -14.37
C LEU A 332 -5.57 9.94 -14.59
N ARG A 333 -4.99 9.91 -15.81
CA ARG A 333 -3.79 10.70 -16.14
C ARG A 333 -4.04 12.20 -15.99
N GLU A 334 -5.20 12.68 -16.44
CA GLU A 334 -5.62 14.08 -16.26
C GLU A 334 -5.70 14.47 -14.77
N ALA A 335 -6.27 13.60 -13.93
CA ALA A 335 -6.30 13.83 -12.48
C ALA A 335 -4.89 13.87 -11.87
N GLN A 336 -3.98 13.00 -12.30
CA GLN A 336 -2.58 13.07 -11.87
C GLN A 336 -1.92 14.39 -12.30
N GLN A 337 -2.14 14.82 -13.53
CA GLN A 337 -1.59 16.09 -14.02
C GLN A 337 -2.04 17.27 -13.14
N GLN A 338 -3.31 17.29 -12.73
CA GLN A 338 -3.83 18.29 -11.79
C GLN A 338 -3.12 18.25 -10.43
N ILE A 339 -2.74 17.06 -9.93
CA ILE A 339 -1.94 16.91 -8.70
C ILE A 339 -0.53 17.49 -8.90
N LEU A 340 0.11 17.21 -10.03
CA LEU A 340 1.45 17.72 -10.34
C LEU A 340 1.46 19.25 -10.50
N GLU A 341 0.43 19.82 -11.14
CA GLU A 341 0.25 21.28 -11.23
C GLU A 341 -0.03 21.92 -9.86
N ALA A 342 -0.86 21.28 -9.03
CA ALA A 342 -1.13 21.71 -7.66
C ALA A 342 0.14 21.65 -6.78
N ARG A 343 1.16 20.88 -7.17
CA ARG A 343 2.46 20.89 -6.49
C ARG A 343 3.27 22.15 -6.76
N GLU A 344 3.28 22.61 -8.01
CA GLU A 344 4.02 23.82 -8.38
C GLU A 344 3.41 25.08 -7.77
N GLN A 345 2.09 25.08 -7.58
CA GLN A 345 1.34 26.11 -6.90
C GLN A 345 0.45 25.44 -5.84
N PRO A 346 0.89 25.31 -4.58
CA PRO A 346 0.20 24.60 -3.52
C PRO A 346 -1.26 25.05 -3.38
N ARG A 347 -2.17 24.33 -4.04
CA ARG A 347 -3.62 24.59 -4.08
C ARG A 347 -4.34 23.34 -3.59
N TYR A 348 -4.76 23.37 -2.33
CA TYR A 348 -5.38 22.23 -1.68
C TYR A 348 -6.66 21.79 -2.39
N GLU A 349 -7.53 22.72 -2.75
CA GLU A 349 -8.82 22.41 -3.37
C GLU A 349 -8.64 21.68 -4.71
N ALA A 350 -7.62 22.07 -5.47
CA ALA A 350 -7.26 21.41 -6.73
C ALA A 350 -6.73 19.99 -6.48
N TYR A 351 -5.85 19.82 -5.48
CA TYR A 351 -5.36 18.51 -5.08
C TYR A 351 -6.50 17.58 -4.64
N SER A 352 -7.39 18.07 -3.77
CA SER A 352 -8.53 17.30 -3.24
C SER A 352 -9.47 16.87 -4.37
N SER A 353 -9.84 17.80 -5.26
CA SER A 353 -10.70 17.51 -6.41
C SER A 353 -10.09 16.47 -7.35
N ALA A 354 -8.78 16.51 -7.57
CA ALA A 354 -8.08 15.53 -8.39
C ALA A 354 -8.06 14.14 -7.72
N MET A 355 -7.86 14.10 -6.40
CA MET A 355 -7.92 12.85 -5.63
C MET A 355 -9.32 12.24 -5.64
N ASP A 356 -10.38 13.04 -5.56
CA ASP A 356 -11.76 12.56 -5.70
C ASP A 356 -12.02 11.93 -7.06
N LYS A 357 -11.51 12.53 -8.14
CA LYS A 357 -11.58 11.96 -9.49
C LYS A 357 -10.83 10.62 -9.60
N ILE A 358 -9.68 10.48 -8.91
CA ILE A 358 -8.97 9.20 -8.82
C ILE A 358 -9.82 8.15 -8.08
N ARG A 359 -10.42 8.51 -6.93
CA ARG A 359 -11.28 7.60 -6.16
C ARG A 359 -12.52 7.18 -6.96
N GLU A 360 -13.15 8.09 -7.67
CA GLU A 360 -14.34 7.82 -8.49
C GLU A 360 -14.05 6.82 -9.63
N VAL A 361 -12.87 6.92 -10.26
CA VAL A 361 -12.52 6.07 -11.43
C VAL A 361 -11.78 4.80 -11.02
N ALA A 362 -10.76 4.91 -10.18
CA ALA A 362 -9.90 3.80 -9.77
C ALA A 362 -10.35 3.13 -8.46
N GLY A 363 -11.47 3.59 -7.90
CA GLY A 363 -12.07 3.12 -6.65
C GLY A 363 -11.45 3.73 -5.41
N ASN A 364 -10.11 3.78 -5.37
CA ASN A 364 -9.38 4.39 -4.28
C ASN A 364 -8.01 4.88 -4.75
N GLU A 365 -7.24 5.46 -3.85
CA GLU A 365 -6.00 6.13 -4.21
C GLU A 365 -4.87 5.16 -4.56
N VAL A 366 -4.96 3.91 -4.10
CA VAL A 366 -4.03 2.81 -4.48
C VAL A 366 -4.54 2.03 -5.69
N LEU A 367 -5.52 2.59 -6.40
CA LEU A 367 -6.06 2.12 -7.68
C LEU A 367 -6.62 0.69 -7.63
N SER A 368 -7.34 0.34 -6.57
CA SER A 368 -7.80 -1.05 -6.36
C SER A 368 -8.80 -1.56 -7.40
N ASN A 369 -9.49 -0.67 -8.11
CA ASN A 369 -10.37 -1.07 -9.21
C ASN A 369 -9.62 -1.25 -10.54
N LEU A 370 -8.44 -0.65 -10.70
CA LEU A 370 -7.65 -0.73 -11.93
C LEU A 370 -6.83 -2.03 -11.96
N PHE A 371 -6.87 -2.74 -13.08
CA PHE A 371 -6.09 -3.96 -13.29
C PHE A 371 -5.66 -4.08 -14.75
N PHE A 372 -4.89 -5.12 -15.07
CA PHE A 372 -4.64 -5.47 -16.48
C PHE A 372 -5.97 -5.66 -17.22
N PHE A 373 -6.01 -5.27 -18.48
CA PHE A 373 -7.14 -5.39 -19.40
C PHE A 373 -8.36 -4.50 -19.12
N GLY A 374 -8.49 -3.90 -17.93
CA GLY A 374 -9.66 -3.11 -17.58
C GLY A 374 -9.84 -2.86 -16.08
N PHE A 375 -11.09 -2.90 -15.63
CA PHE A 375 -11.49 -2.61 -14.24
C PHE A 375 -12.19 -3.81 -13.59
N LYS A 376 -12.02 -3.98 -12.27
CA LYS A 376 -12.53 -5.13 -11.51
C LYS A 376 -14.01 -5.03 -11.13
N THR A 377 -14.52 -3.81 -10.97
CA THR A 377 -15.91 -3.48 -10.66
C THR A 377 -16.39 -2.34 -11.55
N PRO A 378 -17.72 -2.17 -11.71
CA PRO A 378 -18.28 -1.05 -12.47
C PRO A 378 -17.74 0.30 -11.99
N VAL A 379 -17.47 1.20 -12.93
CA VAL A 379 -17.05 2.58 -12.66
C VAL A 379 -18.26 3.49 -12.82
N GLU A 380 -18.61 4.24 -11.79
CA GLU A 380 -19.88 5.00 -11.72
C GLU A 380 -20.01 6.04 -12.85
N VAL A 381 -18.91 6.71 -13.20
CA VAL A 381 -18.88 7.68 -14.31
C VAL A 381 -18.87 7.06 -15.71
N SER A 382 -18.84 5.73 -15.81
CA SER A 382 -18.93 5.04 -17.08
C SER A 382 -20.37 5.02 -17.58
N LYS A 383 -20.56 5.36 -18.86
CA LYS A 383 -21.84 5.23 -19.56
C LYS A 383 -21.95 3.94 -20.38
N SER A 384 -20.87 3.17 -20.43
CA SER A 384 -20.77 1.93 -21.20
C SER A 384 -21.14 0.73 -20.30
N PRO A 385 -21.68 -0.37 -20.86
CA PRO A 385 -21.89 -1.59 -20.09
C PRO A 385 -20.59 -2.12 -19.49
N PHE A 386 -20.60 -2.57 -18.24
CA PHE A 386 -19.37 -3.00 -17.54
C PHE A 386 -18.57 -4.05 -18.32
N GLU A 387 -19.24 -4.98 -19.01
CA GLU A 387 -18.60 -6.01 -19.84
C GLU A 387 -17.63 -5.46 -20.90
N THR A 388 -17.78 -4.20 -21.33
CA THR A 388 -16.89 -3.61 -22.34
C THR A 388 -15.54 -3.15 -21.78
N TYR A 389 -15.44 -2.93 -20.47
CA TYR A 389 -14.22 -2.47 -19.79
C TYR A 389 -13.87 -3.31 -18.56
N ARG A 390 -14.57 -4.42 -18.36
CA ARG A 390 -14.26 -5.44 -17.36
C ARG A 390 -12.88 -6.03 -17.66
N THR A 391 -12.07 -6.15 -16.61
CA THR A 391 -10.82 -6.89 -16.67
C THR A 391 -11.05 -8.36 -17.08
N LYS A 392 -10.02 -9.01 -17.61
CA LYS A 392 -10.04 -10.42 -18.00
C LYS A 392 -9.15 -11.22 -17.07
N THR A 393 -9.35 -12.53 -17.06
CA THR A 393 -8.42 -13.45 -16.39
C THR A 393 -7.00 -13.22 -16.90
N PHE A 394 -6.12 -12.98 -15.95
CA PHE A 394 -4.70 -12.77 -16.16
C PHE A 394 -3.98 -14.12 -16.05
N GLU A 395 -3.26 -14.51 -17.10
CA GLU A 395 -2.41 -15.69 -17.08
C GLU A 395 -0.94 -15.26 -16.96
N PRO A 396 -0.21 -15.70 -15.93
CA PRO A 396 1.20 -15.41 -15.80
C PRO A 396 1.99 -15.95 -17.00
N THR A 397 2.81 -15.09 -17.61
CA THR A 397 3.66 -15.47 -18.76
C THR A 397 5.00 -14.75 -18.69
N ALA A 398 6.00 -15.33 -19.34
CA ALA A 398 7.27 -14.66 -19.59
C ALA A 398 7.06 -13.57 -20.63
N VAL A 399 7.29 -12.31 -20.23
CA VAL A 399 7.11 -11.17 -21.11
C VAL A 399 8.01 -10.02 -20.66
N SER A 400 8.50 -9.23 -21.62
CA SER A 400 9.12 -7.95 -21.34
C SER A 400 8.38 -6.84 -22.07
N GLY A 401 8.37 -5.66 -21.48
CA GLY A 401 7.62 -4.53 -22.02
C GLY A 401 8.16 -3.22 -21.51
N SER A 402 7.90 -2.16 -22.27
CA SER A 402 8.13 -0.79 -21.85
C SER A 402 7.03 0.12 -22.41
N SER A 403 6.58 1.06 -21.59
CA SER A 403 5.66 2.12 -21.97
C SER A 403 6.08 3.41 -21.27
N LYS A 404 5.70 4.54 -21.85
CA LYS A 404 5.98 5.86 -21.31
C LYS A 404 4.89 6.85 -21.65
N ASP A 405 4.79 7.86 -20.82
CA ASP A 405 4.09 9.11 -21.08
C ASP A 405 5.03 10.29 -20.75
N GLU A 406 4.48 11.46 -20.45
CA GLU A 406 5.26 12.65 -20.07
C GLU A 406 5.79 12.59 -18.64
N ASP A 407 5.17 11.79 -17.76
CA ASP A 407 5.42 11.76 -16.31
C ASP A 407 6.23 10.55 -15.84
N SER A 408 6.29 9.47 -16.64
CA SER A 408 7.13 8.33 -16.34
C SER A 408 7.42 7.44 -17.56
N LYS A 409 8.45 6.60 -17.42
CA LYS A 409 8.75 5.50 -18.33
C LYS A 409 9.04 4.25 -17.52
N VAL A 410 8.24 3.21 -17.74
CA VAL A 410 8.36 1.91 -17.07
C VAL A 410 8.96 0.90 -18.03
N SER A 411 9.85 0.04 -17.53
CA SER A 411 10.27 -1.18 -18.24
C SER A 411 10.33 -2.35 -17.25
N PHE A 412 9.95 -3.53 -17.71
CA PHE A 412 10.02 -4.74 -16.88
C PHE A 412 10.26 -5.99 -17.71
N ALA A 413 10.68 -7.07 -17.04
CA ALA A 413 10.68 -8.42 -17.59
C ALA A 413 10.18 -9.41 -16.53
N THR A 414 9.33 -10.37 -16.93
CA THR A 414 8.85 -11.48 -16.10
C THR A 414 9.38 -12.82 -16.58
N ASP A 415 9.44 -13.79 -15.66
CA ASP A 415 9.60 -15.20 -16.01
C ASP A 415 8.26 -15.86 -16.38
N GLU A 416 8.32 -17.17 -16.67
CA GLU A 416 7.14 -17.98 -17.02
C GLU A 416 6.05 -18.02 -15.96
N ARG A 417 6.38 -17.70 -14.71
CA ARG A 417 5.44 -17.61 -13.59
C ARG A 417 4.98 -16.17 -13.36
N GLY A 418 5.27 -15.24 -14.26
CA GLY A 418 4.90 -13.82 -14.12
C GLY A 418 5.63 -13.13 -12.97
N ILE A 419 6.76 -13.65 -12.50
CA ILE A 419 7.57 -13.00 -11.46
C ILE A 419 8.47 -11.97 -12.12
N ILE A 420 8.42 -10.73 -11.65
CA ILE A 420 9.25 -9.65 -12.16
C ILE A 420 10.72 -9.96 -11.86
N ARG A 421 11.53 -10.10 -12.90
CA ARG A 421 12.98 -10.31 -12.83
C ARG A 421 13.76 -9.03 -13.05
N GLU A 422 13.21 -8.12 -13.86
CA GLU A 422 13.78 -6.81 -14.12
C GLU A 422 12.71 -5.74 -13.96
N TRP A 423 13.07 -4.61 -13.35
CA TRP A 423 12.21 -3.45 -13.18
C TRP A 423 13.03 -2.18 -13.28
N SER A 424 12.56 -1.23 -14.09
CA SER A 424 13.05 0.14 -14.10
C SER A 424 11.90 1.13 -14.26
N CYS A 425 12.05 2.29 -13.64
CA CYS A 425 11.14 3.41 -13.78
C CYS A 425 11.95 4.71 -13.80
N GLU A 426 11.76 5.51 -14.84
CA GLU A 426 12.23 6.90 -14.94
C GLU A 426 11.01 7.80 -14.66
N LEU A 427 11.18 8.87 -13.86
CA LEU A 427 10.15 9.87 -13.55
C LEU A 427 10.51 11.22 -14.19
#